data_AF-A0A2U1QD68-F1
#
_entry.id   AF-A0A2U1QD68-F1
#
_cell.length_a   1.000
_cell.length_b   1.000
_cell.length_c   1.000
_cell.angle_alpha   90.00
_cell.angle_beta   90.00
_cell.angle_gamma   90.00
#
_symmetry.space_group_name_H-M   'P 1'
#
loop_
_entity.id
_entity.type
_entity.pdbx_description
1 polymer ?
#
loop_
_entity_poly.entity_id
_entity_poly.type
_entity_poly.pdbx_seq_one_letter_code
_entity_poly.pdbx_strand_id
1 'polypeptide(L)'
;MSELRVRLSTNQTIDKELQELIKKDTTHWKEVLIRIIALVKCLAEYDVPLRGSNKKLYTKSNWNFLGIMQMIAEFDPVMKEHFRKIKDKDTHCHYLSHKIHSELIEMLASEIKSE
;
A
#
# COMPACT_ATOMS: atom_id res chain seq x y z
N MET A 1 -10.46 40.98 -10.80
CA MET A 1 -9.85 40.78 -9.47
C MET A 1 -8.86 39.64 -9.59
N SER A 2 -7.62 39.80 -9.10
CA SER A 2 -6.60 38.76 -9.14
C SER A 2 -6.99 37.57 -8.27
N GLU A 3 -6.77 36.35 -8.76
CA GLU A 3 -7.02 35.07 -8.07
C GLU A 3 -6.48 35.03 -6.63
N LEU A 4 -5.32 35.67 -6.42
CA LEU A 4 -4.70 35.87 -5.10
C LEU A 4 -5.61 36.57 -4.10
N ARG A 5 -6.42 37.54 -4.54
CA ARG A 5 -7.35 38.29 -3.69
C ARG A 5 -8.56 37.44 -3.28
N VAL A 6 -9.01 36.54 -4.18
CA VAL A 6 -10.09 35.59 -3.89
C VAL A 6 -9.61 34.58 -2.84
N ARG A 7 -8.41 34.00 -3.02
CA ARG A 7 -7.79 33.06 -2.07
C ARG A 7 -7.54 33.68 -0.68
N LEU A 8 -7.16 34.95 -0.65
CA LEU A 8 -6.98 35.71 0.59
C LEU A 8 -8.33 35.97 1.29
N SER A 9 -9.40 36.23 0.54
CA SER A 9 -10.74 36.45 1.10
C SER A 9 -11.45 35.17 1.57
N THR A 10 -11.04 33.99 1.09
CA THR A 10 -11.63 32.70 1.48
C THR A 10 -10.89 31.98 2.61
N ASN A 11 -9.81 32.56 3.18
CA ASN A 11 -8.95 31.91 4.18
C ASN A 11 -8.41 30.53 3.72
N GLN A 12 -8.30 30.31 2.41
CA GLN A 12 -7.68 29.12 1.83
C GLN A 12 -6.16 29.34 1.78
N THR A 13 -5.52 29.20 2.93
CA THR A 13 -4.06 29.25 3.06
C THR A 13 -3.45 28.01 2.40
N ILE A 14 -2.26 28.14 1.80
CA ILE A 14 -1.47 27.02 1.21
C ILE A 14 -1.36 25.83 2.17
N ASP A 15 -1.32 26.12 3.47
CA ASP A 15 -1.30 25.11 4.55
C ASP A 15 -2.52 24.17 4.51
N LYS A 16 -3.71 24.67 4.21
CA LYS A 16 -4.94 23.86 4.17
C LYS A 16 -4.96 22.88 3.00
N GLU A 17 -4.56 23.33 1.81
CA GLU A 17 -4.48 22.49 0.62
C GLU A 17 -3.43 21.38 0.80
N LEU A 18 -2.28 21.70 1.41
CA LEU A 18 -1.23 20.74 1.73
C LEU A 18 -1.69 19.72 2.79
N GLN A 19 -2.37 20.17 3.84
CA GLN A 19 -2.93 19.28 4.87
C GLN A 19 -3.99 18.33 4.30
N GLU A 20 -4.84 18.80 3.40
CA GLU A 20 -5.82 17.96 2.72
C GLU A 20 -5.15 16.89 1.84
N LEU A 21 -4.05 17.24 1.15
CA LEU A 21 -3.26 16.29 0.37
C LEU A 21 -2.62 15.22 1.27
N ILE A 22 -1.96 15.63 2.36
CA ILE A 22 -1.36 14.71 3.34
C ILE A 22 -2.42 13.77 3.91
N LYS A 23 -3.60 14.29 4.25
CA LYS A 23 -4.71 13.49 4.78
C LYS A 23 -5.22 12.49 3.75
N LYS A 24 -5.34 12.88 2.49
CA LYS A 24 -5.76 12.01 1.40
C LYS A 24 -4.76 10.88 1.18
N ASP A 25 -3.46 11.19 1.14
CA ASP A 25 -2.41 10.18 1.01
C ASP A 25 -2.38 9.26 2.22
N THR A 26 -2.47 9.80 3.44
CA THR A 26 -2.56 9.00 4.67
C THR A 26 -3.73 8.02 4.63
N THR A 27 -4.89 8.48 4.14
CA THR A 27 -6.09 7.63 4.02
C THR A 27 -5.88 6.53 2.98
N HIS A 28 -5.33 6.88 1.82
CA HIS A 28 -5.01 5.90 0.77
C HIS A 28 -4.05 4.82 1.29
N TRP A 29 -3.00 5.21 2.00
CA TRP A 29 -2.02 4.27 2.57
C TRP A 29 -2.62 3.35 3.63
N LYS A 30 -3.52 3.85 4.49
CA LYS A 30 -4.26 3.01 5.45
C LYS A 30 -5.14 1.98 4.73
N GLU A 31 -5.84 2.39 3.69
CA GLU A 31 -6.70 1.50 2.91
C GLU A 31 -5.91 0.39 2.18
N VAL A 32 -4.71 0.70 1.68
CA VAL A 32 -3.79 -0.29 1.12
C VAL A 32 -3.32 -1.27 2.20
N LEU A 33 -2.95 -0.77 3.38
CA LEU A 33 -2.45 -1.60 4.48
C LEU A 33 -3.50 -2.59 4.99
N ILE A 34 -4.76 -2.17 5.11
CA ILE A 34 -5.87 -3.04 5.52
C ILE A 34 -5.99 -4.26 4.59
N ARG A 35 -5.86 -4.05 3.28
CA ARG A 35 -5.95 -5.13 2.27
C ARG A 35 -4.76 -6.07 2.32
N ILE A 36 -3.56 -5.52 2.55
CA ILE A 36 -2.35 -6.33 2.77
C ILE A 36 -2.53 -7.24 3.99
N ILE A 37 -2.96 -6.68 5.12
CA ILE A 37 -3.18 -7.45 6.36
C ILE A 37 -4.25 -8.51 6.14
N ALA A 38 -5.37 -8.17 5.49
CA ALA A 38 -6.43 -9.12 5.19
C ALA A 38 -5.94 -10.29 4.34
N LEU A 39 -5.12 -10.02 3.32
CA LEU A 39 -4.52 -11.07 2.49
C LEU A 39 -3.55 -11.94 3.30
N VAL A 40 -2.69 -11.34 4.12
CA VAL A 40 -1.74 -12.12 4.94
C VAL A 40 -2.48 -13.02 5.93
N LYS A 41 -3.54 -12.51 6.58
CA LYS A 41 -4.40 -13.31 7.46
C LYS A 41 -5.03 -14.48 6.72
N CYS A 42 -5.62 -14.23 5.55
CA CYS A 42 -6.20 -15.28 4.71
C CYS A 42 -5.15 -16.34 4.33
N LEU A 43 -3.97 -15.92 3.88
CA LEU A 43 -2.91 -16.86 3.52
C LEU A 43 -2.45 -17.71 4.72
N ALA A 44 -2.36 -17.11 5.91
CA ALA A 44 -2.03 -17.82 7.14
C ALA A 44 -3.12 -18.83 7.56
N GLU A 45 -4.39 -18.44 7.47
CA GLU A 45 -5.54 -19.28 7.85
C GLU A 45 -5.67 -20.54 6.99
N TYR A 46 -5.30 -20.46 5.71
CA TYR A 46 -5.35 -21.58 4.77
C TYR A 46 -4.00 -22.30 4.58
N ASP A 47 -3.02 -22.07 5.46
CA ASP A 47 -1.65 -22.61 5.36
C ASP A 47 -0.98 -22.36 3.99
N VAL A 48 -1.39 -21.28 3.30
CA VAL A 48 -0.86 -20.93 1.99
C VAL A 48 0.41 -20.12 2.20
N PRO A 49 1.56 -20.57 1.66
CA PRO A 49 2.80 -19.85 1.87
C PRO A 49 2.74 -18.50 1.12
N LEU A 50 3.03 -17.43 1.85
CA LEU A 50 3.17 -16.05 1.32
C LEU A 50 4.15 -16.02 0.14
N ARG A 51 5.21 -16.82 0.27
CA ARG A 51 6.21 -17.04 -0.76
C ARG A 51 5.93 -18.34 -1.53
N GLY A 52 5.95 -18.28 -2.85
CA GLY A 52 5.87 -19.46 -3.70
C GLY A 52 7.12 -20.35 -3.57
N SER A 53 7.07 -21.53 -4.19
CA SER A 53 7.95 -22.66 -3.93
C SER A 53 9.44 -22.49 -4.32
N ASN A 54 9.82 -21.39 -4.97
CA ASN A 54 11.15 -21.21 -5.54
C ASN A 54 11.97 -20.16 -4.78
N LYS A 55 13.16 -20.57 -4.32
CA LYS A 55 14.10 -19.76 -3.53
C LYS A 55 14.87 -18.69 -4.33
N LYS A 56 14.67 -18.56 -5.65
CA LYS A 56 15.36 -17.57 -6.48
C LYS A 56 14.68 -16.20 -6.39
N LEU A 57 15.34 -15.26 -5.71
CA LEU A 57 14.98 -13.84 -5.70
C LEU A 57 14.85 -13.33 -7.16
N TYR A 58 13.83 -12.51 -7.44
CA TYR A 58 13.60 -11.84 -8.73
C TYR A 58 13.19 -12.71 -9.94
N THR A 59 12.49 -13.82 -9.73
CA THR A 59 11.78 -14.53 -10.82
C THR A 59 10.29 -14.19 -10.83
N LYS A 60 9.75 -13.97 -12.03
CA LYS A 60 8.48 -13.26 -12.33
C LYS A 60 7.19 -13.87 -11.76
N SER A 61 7.23 -14.98 -11.02
CA SER A 61 6.00 -15.69 -10.60
C SER A 61 6.13 -16.54 -9.33
N ASN A 62 6.95 -16.13 -8.36
CA ASN A 62 7.20 -16.95 -7.16
C ASN A 62 6.65 -16.35 -5.86
N TRP A 63 5.69 -15.41 -5.92
CA TRP A 63 5.02 -14.87 -4.73
C TRP A 63 3.52 -14.98 -4.89
N ASN A 64 2.91 -15.98 -4.22
CA ASN A 64 1.46 -16.15 -4.11
C ASN A 64 0.82 -14.83 -3.64
N PHE A 65 1.45 -14.16 -2.68
CA PHE A 65 1.05 -12.83 -2.22
C PHE A 65 0.95 -11.81 -3.36
N LEU A 66 2.01 -11.63 -4.17
CA LEU A 66 2.01 -10.62 -5.23
C LEU A 66 1.01 -10.95 -6.34
N GLY A 67 0.87 -12.24 -6.69
CA GLY A 67 -0.11 -12.68 -7.69
C GLY A 67 -1.54 -12.40 -7.23
N ILE A 68 -1.88 -12.70 -5.98
CA ILE A 68 -3.21 -12.43 -5.42
C ILE A 68 -3.45 -10.92 -5.30
N MET A 69 -2.43 -10.14 -4.90
CA MET A 69 -2.55 -8.68 -4.87
C MET A 69 -2.79 -8.06 -6.26
N GLN A 70 -2.17 -8.61 -7.31
CA GLN A 70 -2.44 -8.20 -8.68
C GLN A 70 -3.87 -8.54 -9.10
N MET A 71 -4.35 -9.74 -8.77
CA MET A 71 -5.75 -10.12 -9.00
C MET A 71 -6.72 -9.17 -8.28
N ILE A 72 -6.45 -8.84 -7.01
CA ILE A 72 -7.26 -7.87 -6.25
C ILE A 72 -7.28 -6.51 -6.92
N ALA A 73 -6.15 -6.06 -7.48
CA ALA A 73 -6.06 -4.79 -8.16
C ALA A 73 -6.87 -4.69 -9.47
N GLU A 74 -7.36 -5.81 -10.03
CA GLU A 74 -8.24 -5.79 -11.19
C GLU A 74 -9.62 -5.21 -10.85
N PHE A 75 -10.11 -5.44 -9.63
CA PHE A 75 -11.45 -5.05 -9.19
C PHE A 75 -11.47 -4.05 -8.03
N ASP A 76 -10.43 -3.98 -7.20
CA ASP A 76 -10.35 -3.04 -6.09
C ASP A 76 -9.72 -1.70 -6.53
N PRO A 77 -10.47 -0.57 -6.48
CA PRO A 77 -9.97 0.72 -6.96
C PRO A 77 -8.76 1.25 -6.18
N VAL A 78 -8.66 0.93 -4.88
CA VAL A 78 -7.54 1.39 -4.03
C VAL A 78 -6.25 0.70 -4.46
N MET A 79 -6.30 -0.62 -4.63
CA MET A 79 -5.17 -1.41 -5.09
C MET A 79 -4.80 -1.07 -6.53
N LYS A 80 -5.79 -0.89 -7.40
CA LYS A 80 -5.55 -0.44 -8.78
C LYS A 80 -4.76 0.87 -8.82
N GLU A 81 -5.17 1.84 -8.02
CA GLU A 81 -4.47 3.12 -7.90
C GLU A 81 -3.07 2.95 -7.28
N HIS A 82 -2.93 2.08 -6.27
CA HIS A 82 -1.64 1.80 -5.66
C HIS A 82 -0.63 1.20 -6.67
N PHE A 83 -1.06 0.23 -7.47
CA PHE A 83 -0.23 -0.36 -8.54
C PHE A 83 0.09 0.66 -9.65
N ARG A 84 -0.84 1.56 -9.99
CA ARG A 84 -0.58 2.67 -10.93
C ARG A 84 0.54 3.57 -10.42
N LYS A 85 0.46 4.02 -9.17
CA LYS A 85 1.48 4.88 -8.53
C LYS A 85 2.87 4.24 -8.48
N ILE A 86 2.94 2.91 -8.28
CA ILE A 86 4.20 2.16 -8.35
C ILE A 86 4.77 2.16 -9.78
N LYS A 87 3.93 1.90 -10.78
CA LYS A 87 4.34 1.83 -12.20
C LYS A 87 4.85 3.19 -12.70
N ASP A 88 4.19 4.26 -12.30
CA ASP A 88 4.53 5.62 -12.73
C ASP A 88 5.77 6.18 -11.99
N LYS A 89 6.37 5.40 -11.07
CA LYS A 89 7.47 5.82 -10.17
C LYS A 89 7.16 7.05 -9.31
N ASP A 90 5.89 7.42 -9.20
CA ASP A 90 5.41 8.50 -8.34
C ASP A 90 5.69 8.23 -6.86
N THR A 91 6.00 6.98 -6.50
CA THR A 91 6.28 6.58 -5.13
C THR A 91 7.61 5.85 -4.97
N HIS A 92 8.58 6.50 -4.32
CA HIS A 92 9.89 5.91 -4.01
C HIS A 92 9.83 4.82 -2.91
N CYS A 93 8.76 4.81 -2.12
CA CYS A 93 8.53 3.84 -1.05
C CYS A 93 7.13 3.24 -1.24
N HIS A 94 7.02 1.93 -1.47
CA HIS A 94 5.74 1.25 -1.64
C HIS A 94 5.64 0.05 -0.71
N TYR A 95 4.47 -0.19 -0.11
CA TYR A 95 4.23 -1.32 0.81
C TYR A 95 4.50 -2.70 0.18
N LEU A 96 4.52 -2.78 -1.15
CA LEU A 96 4.90 -3.98 -1.91
C LEU A 96 6.43 -4.13 -2.10
N SER A 97 7.25 -3.26 -1.52
CA SER A 97 8.71 -3.35 -1.60
C SER A 97 9.20 -4.50 -0.74
N HIS A 98 10.30 -5.12 -1.15
CA HIS A 98 10.91 -6.24 -0.42
C HIS A 98 11.24 -5.87 1.03
N LYS A 99 11.62 -4.61 1.29
CA LYS A 99 11.96 -4.13 2.64
C LYS A 99 10.72 -4.14 3.55
N ILE A 100 9.64 -3.50 3.11
CA ILE A 100 8.41 -3.41 3.89
C ILE A 100 7.73 -4.77 4.04
N HIS A 101 7.83 -5.62 3.02
CA HIS A 101 7.31 -6.99 3.12
C HIS A 101 8.06 -7.81 4.18
N SER A 102 9.39 -7.72 4.25
CA SER A 102 10.18 -8.36 5.31
C SER A 102 9.80 -7.84 6.69
N GLU A 103 9.66 -6.53 6.85
CA GLU A 103 9.24 -5.91 8.12
C GLU A 103 7.83 -6.35 8.53
N LEU A 104 6.87 -6.41 7.60
CA LEU A 104 5.50 -6.88 7.87
C LEU A 104 5.47 -8.34 8.29
N ILE A 105 6.23 -9.22 7.62
CA ILE A 105 6.34 -10.63 8.00
C ILE A 105 6.94 -10.76 9.40
N GLU A 106 8.02 -10.03 9.70
CA GLU A 106 8.66 -10.06 11.02
C GLU A 106 7.72 -9.57 12.12
N MET A 107 6.98 -8.49 11.88
CA MET A 107 6.04 -7.90 12.83
C MET A 107 4.85 -8.82 13.10
N LEU A 108 4.32 -9.46 12.06
CA LEU A 108 3.25 -10.46 12.22
C LEU A 108 3.76 -11.73 12.90
N ALA A 109 4.98 -12.16 12.59
CA ALA A 109 5.60 -13.32 13.24
C ALA A 109 5.93 -13.06 14.72
N SER A 110 6.25 -11.82 15.10
CA SER A 110 6.46 -11.47 16.52
C SER A 110 5.15 -11.48 17.29
N GLU A 111 4.05 -10.98 16.70
CA GLU A 111 2.74 -10.95 17.36
C GLU A 111 2.21 -12.37 17.64
N ILE A 112 2.36 -13.28 16.66
CA ILE A 112 1.96 -14.70 16.80
C ILE A 112 2.79 -15.42 17.87
N LYS A 113 4.06 -15.02 18.08
CA LYS A 113 4.93 -15.62 19.10
C LYS A 113 4.72 -15.06 20.50
N SER A 114 4.07 -13.92 20.64
CA SER A 114 3.74 -13.30 21.92
C SER A 114 2.42 -13.79 22.52
N GLU A 115 1.68 -14.62 21.79
CA GLU A 115 0.43 -15.29 22.21
C GLU A 115 0.71 -16.74 22.64
#